data_AF-A0AAE0LL70-F1
#
_entry.id   AF-A0AAE0LL70-F1
#
_cell.length_a   1.000
_cell.length_b   1.000
_cell.length_c   1.000
_cell.angle_alpha   90.00
_cell.angle_beta   90.00
_cell.angle_gamma   90.00
#
_symmetry.space_group_name_H-M   'P 1'
#
loop_
_entity.id
_entity.type
_entity.pdbx_description
1 polymer ?
#
loop_
_entity_poly.entity_id
_entity_poly.type
_entity_poly.pdbx_seq_one_letter_code
_entity_poly.pdbx_strand_id
1 'polypeptide(L)'
;MLLQNSPPPSGDPFAANELKAASVMYDAFRAMRTSPDMQWDIESWEEKLELHVEDTIGNARSTVQNLSGKHSRRVLLLSTKRELYDIVFQGIISFLECSNVPDAAAILEALQDVHNSLFDEFHVVIEKQEKEHQEHVQELHNEKAQTEGEMAELLQAASALEEELTAGALLRRSAPFWGALLP
;
A
#
# COMPACT_ATOMS: atom_id res chain seq x y z
N MET A 1 -26.64 -6.73 -21.19
CA MET A 1 -27.29 -6.11 -20.02
C MET A 1 -26.47 -6.47 -18.80
N LEU A 2 -25.52 -5.62 -18.40
CA LEU A 2 -24.87 -5.55 -17.08
C LEU A 2 -23.96 -4.31 -17.18
N LEU A 3 -23.86 -3.52 -16.10
CA LEU A 3 -23.33 -2.13 -16.04
C LEU A 3 -24.37 -1.01 -16.22
N GLN A 4 -25.49 -1.09 -15.50
CA GLN A 4 -26.18 0.11 -15.07
C GLN A 4 -26.36 0.12 -13.55
N ASN A 5 -26.01 1.26 -12.96
CA ASN A 5 -26.32 1.72 -11.61
C ASN A 5 -25.42 1.25 -10.47
N SER A 6 -24.27 1.92 -10.35
CA SER A 6 -23.92 2.63 -9.11
C SER A 6 -22.91 3.73 -9.44
N PRO A 7 -23.21 5.02 -9.20
CA PRO A 7 -22.17 6.05 -9.25
C PRO A 7 -21.14 5.75 -8.14
N PRO A 8 -19.83 5.88 -8.42
CA PRO A 8 -18.81 5.70 -7.39
C PRO A 8 -19.08 6.71 -6.25
N PRO A 9 -18.89 6.32 -4.97
CA PRO A 9 -19.08 7.24 -3.85
C PRO A 9 -18.20 8.47 -4.07
N SER A 10 -18.84 9.63 -4.10
CA SER A 10 -18.22 10.92 -4.35
C SER A 10 -17.17 11.20 -3.27
N GLY A 11 -15.90 11.16 -3.64
CA GLY A 11 -14.80 11.59 -2.77
C GLY A 11 -13.40 11.15 -3.18
N ASP A 12 -13.25 10.11 -4.00
CA ASP A 12 -11.91 9.65 -4.41
C ASP A 12 -11.58 10.06 -5.86
N PRO A 13 -10.76 11.12 -6.06
CA PRO A 13 -10.32 11.52 -7.40
C PRO A 13 -9.57 10.40 -8.13
N PHE A 14 -8.98 9.44 -7.39
CA PHE A 14 -8.36 8.26 -7.97
C PHE A 14 -9.40 7.36 -8.65
N ALA A 15 -10.48 6.99 -7.95
CA ALA A 15 -11.54 6.15 -8.51
C ALA A 15 -12.21 6.77 -9.76
N ALA A 16 -12.38 8.10 -9.77
CA ALA A 16 -12.90 8.81 -10.93
C ALA A 16 -11.95 8.78 -12.14
N ASN A 17 -10.65 8.94 -11.91
CA ASN A 17 -9.64 8.86 -12.97
C ASN A 17 -9.52 7.45 -13.56
N GLU A 18 -9.60 6.43 -12.72
CA GLU A 18 -9.58 5.02 -13.13
C GLU A 18 -10.79 4.66 -13.99
N LEU A 19 -11.98 5.12 -13.59
CA LEU A 19 -13.19 4.90 -14.36
C LEU A 19 -13.15 5.61 -15.72
N LYS A 20 -12.52 6.79 -15.77
CA LYS A 20 -12.25 7.51 -17.01
C LYS A 20 -11.26 6.77 -17.90
N ALA A 21 -10.16 6.27 -17.35
CA ALA A 21 -9.17 5.49 -18.10
C ALA A 21 -9.80 4.22 -18.69
N ALA A 22 -10.57 3.47 -17.89
CA ALA A 22 -11.31 2.30 -18.33
C ALA A 22 -12.32 2.64 -19.44
N SER A 23 -13.04 3.76 -19.32
CA SER A 23 -13.98 4.23 -20.37
C SER A 23 -13.26 4.53 -21.69
N VAL A 24 -12.11 5.23 -21.64
CA VAL A 24 -11.33 5.56 -22.83
C VAL A 24 -10.82 4.29 -23.51
N MET A 25 -10.33 3.32 -22.74
CA MET A 25 -9.89 2.02 -23.27
C MET A 25 -11.06 1.27 -23.93
N TYR A 26 -12.22 1.22 -23.26
CA TYR A 26 -13.41 0.57 -23.82
C TYR A 26 -13.90 1.25 -25.11
N ASP A 27 -13.92 2.58 -25.15
CA ASP A 27 -14.32 3.33 -26.34
C ASP A 27 -13.34 3.10 -27.51
N ALA A 28 -12.04 3.02 -27.21
CA ALA A 28 -11.02 2.65 -28.20
C ALA A 28 -11.27 1.24 -28.77
N PHE A 29 -11.54 0.26 -27.91
CA PHE A 29 -11.89 -1.10 -28.35
C PHE A 29 -13.14 -1.15 -29.21
N ARG A 30 -14.17 -0.43 -28.80
CA ARG A 30 -15.41 -0.37 -29.56
C ARG A 30 -15.18 0.21 -30.95
N ALA A 31 -14.35 1.26 -31.06
CA ALA A 31 -13.99 1.86 -32.34
C ALA A 31 -13.22 0.87 -33.24
N MET A 32 -12.24 0.14 -32.66
CA MET A 32 -11.48 -0.89 -33.35
C MET A 32 -12.39 -1.98 -33.94
N ARG A 33 -13.40 -2.42 -33.17
CA ARG A 33 -14.36 -3.45 -33.60
C ARG A 33 -15.21 -3.05 -34.81
N THR A 34 -15.44 -1.75 -34.98
CA THR A 34 -16.30 -1.22 -36.05
C THR A 34 -15.55 -0.83 -37.31
N SER A 35 -14.21 -1.00 -37.35
CA SER A 35 -13.39 -0.61 -38.49
C SER A 35 -13.55 -1.59 -39.66
N PRO A 36 -14.05 -1.14 -40.84
CA PRO A 36 -14.34 -2.01 -41.97
C PRO A 36 -13.12 -2.45 -42.79
N ASP A 37 -11.96 -1.81 -42.61
CA ASP A 37 -10.71 -2.10 -43.36
C ASP A 37 -9.80 -3.15 -42.65
N MET A 38 -10.31 -3.81 -41.61
CA MET A 38 -9.50 -4.57 -40.66
C MET A 38 -9.50 -6.08 -40.95
N GLN A 39 -8.34 -6.66 -41.29
CA GLN A 39 -8.09 -8.12 -41.27
C GLN A 39 -7.43 -8.56 -39.95
N TRP A 40 -7.87 -8.00 -38.83
CA TRP A 40 -7.39 -8.40 -37.51
C TRP A 40 -8.38 -9.42 -36.92
N ASP A 41 -7.87 -10.51 -36.39
CA ASP A 41 -8.67 -11.55 -35.74
C ASP A 41 -9.13 -11.07 -34.36
N ILE A 42 -10.16 -10.23 -34.38
CA ILE A 42 -10.76 -9.63 -33.19
C ILE A 42 -11.35 -10.71 -32.27
N GLU A 43 -11.91 -11.77 -32.83
CA GLU A 43 -12.48 -12.89 -32.04
C GLU A 43 -11.38 -13.61 -31.25
N SER A 44 -10.24 -13.93 -31.88
CA SER A 44 -9.11 -14.52 -31.15
C SER A 44 -8.53 -13.59 -30.10
N TRP A 45 -8.52 -12.28 -30.35
CA TRP A 45 -8.00 -11.30 -29.39
C TRP A 45 -8.96 -11.10 -28.21
N GLU A 46 -10.28 -11.04 -28.45
CA GLU A 46 -11.30 -10.97 -27.39
C GLU A 46 -11.25 -12.20 -26.48
N GLU A 47 -11.12 -13.41 -27.05
CA GLU A 47 -10.97 -14.64 -26.27
C GLU A 47 -9.71 -14.61 -25.38
N LYS A 48 -8.58 -14.15 -25.93
CA LYS A 48 -7.34 -13.98 -25.15
C LYS A 48 -7.49 -12.93 -24.06
N LEU A 49 -8.20 -11.84 -24.33
CA LEU A 49 -8.48 -10.81 -23.33
C LEU A 49 -9.33 -11.37 -22.19
N GLU A 50 -10.41 -12.09 -22.51
CA GLU A 50 -11.31 -12.67 -21.51
C GLU A 50 -10.57 -13.65 -20.61
N LEU A 51 -9.82 -14.58 -21.19
CA LEU A 51 -8.99 -15.52 -20.44
C LEU A 51 -7.97 -14.81 -19.55
N HIS A 52 -7.27 -13.80 -20.06
CA HIS A 52 -6.29 -13.04 -19.29
C HIS A 52 -6.93 -12.27 -18.13
N VAL A 53 -8.10 -11.66 -18.35
CA VAL A 53 -8.85 -10.96 -17.30
C VAL A 53 -9.29 -11.94 -16.22
N GLU A 54 -9.81 -13.10 -16.60
CA GLU A 54 -10.22 -14.15 -15.66
C GLU A 54 -9.04 -14.66 -14.84
N ASP A 55 -7.91 -14.97 -15.48
CA ASP A 55 -6.69 -15.44 -14.81
C ASP A 55 -6.12 -14.37 -13.87
N THR A 56 -6.02 -13.12 -14.34
CA THR A 56 -5.49 -11.99 -13.55
C THR A 56 -6.35 -11.75 -12.31
N ILE A 57 -7.69 -11.73 -12.46
CA ILE A 57 -8.61 -11.57 -11.33
C ILE A 57 -8.59 -12.79 -10.41
N GLY A 58 -8.51 -14.00 -10.97
CA GLY A 58 -8.40 -15.25 -10.23
C GLY A 58 -7.16 -15.28 -9.33
N ASN A 59 -6.00 -14.94 -9.91
CA ASN A 59 -4.72 -14.84 -9.21
C ASN A 59 -4.76 -13.77 -8.12
N ALA A 60 -5.32 -12.59 -8.41
CA ALA A 60 -5.48 -11.53 -7.42
C ALA A 60 -6.40 -11.97 -6.26
N ARG A 61 -7.52 -12.65 -6.54
CA ARG A 61 -8.44 -13.17 -5.51
C ARG A 61 -7.79 -14.26 -4.65
N SER A 62 -7.00 -15.14 -5.24
CA SER A 62 -6.24 -16.15 -4.49
C SER A 62 -5.21 -15.49 -3.58
N THR A 63 -4.46 -14.53 -4.12
CA THR A 63 -3.37 -13.86 -3.40
C THR A 63 -3.90 -13.00 -2.25
N VAL A 64 -5.00 -12.26 -2.45
CA VAL A 64 -5.55 -11.36 -1.41
C VAL A 64 -6.01 -12.10 -0.15
N GLN A 65 -6.42 -13.38 -0.27
CA GLN A 65 -6.84 -14.20 0.87
C GLN A 65 -5.68 -14.45 1.85
N ASN A 66 -4.44 -14.45 1.36
CA ASN A 66 -3.24 -14.69 2.14
C ASN A 66 -2.56 -13.39 2.62
N LEU A 67 -3.10 -12.21 2.25
CA LEU A 67 -2.54 -10.91 2.61
C LEU A 67 -3.21 -10.32 3.85
N SER A 68 -2.43 -10.15 4.91
CA SER A 68 -2.86 -9.56 6.19
C SER A 68 -2.81 -8.01 6.19
N GLY A 69 -1.91 -7.41 5.41
CA GLY A 69 -1.64 -5.97 5.43
C GLY A 69 -2.46 -5.16 4.41
N LYS A 70 -2.92 -3.98 4.82
CA LYS A 70 -3.52 -2.96 3.92
C LYS A 70 -2.56 -2.57 2.79
N HIS A 71 -1.26 -2.60 3.08
CA HIS A 71 -0.19 -2.24 2.17
C HIS A 71 0.02 -3.27 1.07
N SER A 72 0.24 -4.54 1.45
CA SER A 72 0.37 -5.65 0.49
C SER A 72 -0.86 -5.75 -0.44
N ARG A 73 -2.06 -5.45 0.08
CA ARG A 73 -3.28 -5.38 -0.74
C ARG A 73 -3.27 -4.25 -1.77
N ARG A 74 -2.64 -3.10 -1.47
CA ARG A 74 -2.46 -1.99 -2.43
C ARG A 74 -1.43 -2.34 -3.50
N VAL A 75 -0.34 -3.02 -3.12
CA VAL A 75 0.65 -3.53 -4.09
C VAL A 75 -0.01 -4.50 -5.06
N LEU A 76 -0.74 -5.47 -4.52
CA LEU A 76 -1.49 -6.43 -5.33
C LEU A 76 -2.50 -5.74 -6.25
N LEU A 77 -3.23 -4.73 -5.75
CA LEU A 77 -4.17 -3.98 -6.58
C LEU A 77 -3.46 -3.28 -7.75
N LEU A 78 -2.30 -2.68 -7.51
CA LEU A 78 -1.54 -1.97 -8.54
C LEU A 78 -0.90 -2.93 -9.55
N SER A 79 -0.36 -4.07 -9.10
CA SER A 79 0.15 -5.10 -10.02
C SER A 79 -0.95 -5.68 -10.89
N THR A 80 -2.11 -5.99 -10.29
CA THR A 80 -3.30 -6.48 -11.01
C THR A 80 -3.74 -5.47 -12.07
N LYS A 81 -3.76 -4.17 -11.75
CA LYS A 81 -4.11 -3.12 -12.71
C LYS A 81 -3.15 -3.04 -13.89
N ARG A 82 -1.85 -3.08 -13.62
CA ARG A 82 -0.81 -3.11 -14.66
C ARG A 82 -1.04 -4.29 -15.61
N GLU A 83 -1.23 -5.50 -15.06
CA GLU A 83 -1.47 -6.71 -15.86
C GLU A 83 -2.72 -6.59 -16.76
N LEU A 84 -3.79 -5.96 -16.28
CA LEU A 84 -5.00 -5.71 -17.06
C LEU A 84 -4.78 -4.67 -18.16
N TYR A 85 -3.93 -3.67 -17.93
CA TYR A 85 -3.61 -2.66 -18.94
C TYR A 85 -2.63 -3.17 -20.00
N ASP A 86 -1.70 -4.05 -19.63
CA ASP A 86 -0.67 -4.55 -20.55
C ASP A 86 -1.27 -5.27 -21.77
N ILE A 87 -2.27 -6.11 -21.58
CA ILE A 87 -2.93 -6.81 -22.69
C ILE A 87 -3.73 -5.85 -23.59
N VAL A 88 -4.26 -4.77 -23.00
CA VAL A 88 -4.97 -3.72 -23.74
C VAL A 88 -3.99 -2.93 -24.61
N PHE A 89 -2.83 -2.56 -24.06
CA PHE A 89 -1.76 -1.93 -24.84
C PHE A 89 -1.29 -2.81 -25.99
N GLN A 90 -1.03 -4.10 -25.73
CA GLN A 90 -0.63 -5.06 -26.77
C GLN A 90 -1.68 -5.16 -27.88
N GLY A 91 -2.97 -5.16 -27.54
CA GLY A 91 -4.05 -5.16 -28.51
C GLY A 91 -4.09 -3.91 -29.39
N ILE A 92 -3.96 -2.73 -28.78
CA ILE A 92 -3.95 -1.46 -29.52
C ILE A 92 -2.70 -1.33 -30.40
N ILE A 93 -1.52 -1.73 -29.91
CA ILE A 93 -0.28 -1.74 -30.68
C ILE A 93 -0.43 -2.66 -31.90
N SER A 94 -0.84 -3.91 -31.69
CA SER A 94 -1.07 -4.87 -32.77
C SER A 94 -2.07 -4.32 -33.80
N PHE A 95 -3.13 -3.66 -33.34
CA PHE A 95 -4.11 -2.99 -34.20
C PHE A 95 -3.47 -1.89 -35.06
N LEU A 96 -2.64 -1.04 -34.49
CA LEU A 96 -2.00 0.08 -35.19
C LEU A 96 -0.97 -0.38 -36.22
N GLU A 97 -0.21 -1.44 -35.90
CA GLU A 97 0.69 -2.11 -36.84
C GLU A 97 -0.07 -2.64 -38.06
N CYS A 98 -1.24 -3.24 -37.84
CA CYS A 98 -2.10 -3.73 -38.92
C CYS A 98 -2.79 -2.63 -39.71
N SER A 99 -2.99 -1.44 -39.11
CA SER A 99 -3.75 -0.32 -39.68
C SER A 99 -2.90 0.66 -40.51
N ASN A 100 -1.67 0.28 -40.89
CA ASN A 100 -0.75 1.12 -41.68
C ASN A 100 -0.34 2.44 -40.99
N VAL A 101 -0.38 2.49 -39.64
CA VAL A 101 0.10 3.65 -38.85
C VAL A 101 1.26 3.21 -37.91
N PRO A 102 2.38 2.72 -38.46
CA PRO A 102 3.46 2.11 -37.66
C PRO A 102 4.13 3.11 -36.70
N ASP A 103 4.19 4.40 -37.06
CA ASP A 103 4.76 5.43 -36.19
C ASP A 103 3.95 5.59 -34.89
N ALA A 104 2.61 5.44 -34.96
CA ALA A 104 1.76 5.49 -33.78
C ALA A 104 1.91 4.23 -32.92
N ALA A 105 2.10 3.06 -33.55
CA ALA A 105 2.39 1.81 -32.85
C ALA A 105 3.72 1.92 -32.08
N ALA A 106 4.78 2.40 -32.71
CA ALA A 106 6.09 2.58 -32.08
C ALA A 106 6.06 3.57 -30.90
N ILE A 107 5.28 4.65 -31.00
CA ILE A 107 5.07 5.59 -29.88
C ILE A 107 4.35 4.91 -28.71
N LEU A 108 3.35 4.07 -28.99
CA LEU A 108 2.60 3.34 -27.97
C LEU A 108 3.43 2.22 -27.33
N GLU A 109 4.28 1.53 -28.09
CA GLU A 109 5.28 0.60 -27.54
C GLU A 109 6.22 1.31 -26.57
N ALA A 110 6.81 2.43 -26.99
CA ALA A 110 7.68 3.22 -26.12
C ALA A 110 6.95 3.70 -24.85
N LEU A 111 5.66 4.04 -24.96
CA LEU A 111 4.84 4.41 -23.81
C LEU A 111 4.57 3.22 -22.89
N GLN A 112 4.30 2.03 -23.45
CA GLN A 112 4.15 0.79 -22.70
C GLN A 112 5.44 0.43 -21.97
N ASP A 113 6.60 0.59 -22.59
CA ASP A 113 7.91 0.35 -21.97
C ASP A 113 8.14 1.27 -20.78
N VAL A 114 7.87 2.58 -20.94
CA VAL A 114 7.97 3.55 -19.83
C VAL A 114 6.99 3.20 -18.71
N HIS A 115 5.75 2.86 -19.05
CA HIS A 115 4.75 2.41 -18.09
C HIS A 115 5.25 1.19 -17.30
N ASN A 116 5.77 0.18 -17.99
CA ASN A 116 6.25 -1.06 -17.36
C ASN A 116 7.48 -0.83 -16.49
N SER A 117 8.42 -0.01 -16.95
CA SER A 117 9.58 0.39 -16.13
C SER A 117 9.16 1.12 -14.85
N LEU A 118 8.19 2.03 -14.92
CA LEU A 118 7.68 2.75 -13.75
C LEU A 118 7.03 1.78 -12.74
N PHE A 119 6.25 0.81 -13.22
CA PHE A 119 5.62 -0.18 -12.35
C PHE A 119 6.61 -1.21 -11.79
N ASP A 120 7.65 -1.57 -12.55
CA ASP A 120 8.72 -2.44 -12.09
C ASP A 120 9.52 -1.77 -10.96
N GLU A 121 9.77 -0.46 -11.03
CA GLU A 121 10.43 0.25 -9.94
C GLU A 121 9.51 0.48 -8.73
N PHE A 122 8.20 0.52 -8.95
CA PHE A 122 7.22 0.83 -7.91
C PHE A 122 7.22 -0.21 -6.78
N HIS A 123 7.39 -1.50 -7.07
CA HIS A 123 7.45 -2.52 -6.02
C HIS A 123 8.64 -2.29 -5.07
N VAL A 124 9.81 -1.91 -5.60
CA VAL A 124 11.02 -1.62 -4.82
C VAL A 124 10.79 -0.44 -3.88
N VAL A 125 10.17 0.62 -4.39
CA VAL A 125 9.84 1.81 -3.58
C VAL A 125 8.89 1.45 -2.44
N ILE A 126 7.90 0.62 -2.73
CA ILE A 126 6.93 0.19 -1.73
C ILE A 126 7.55 -0.70 -0.65
N GLU A 127 8.37 -1.68 -1.04
CA GLU A 127 9.07 -2.56 -0.10
C GLU A 127 10.03 -1.77 0.80
N LYS A 128 10.75 -0.81 0.20
CA LYS A 128 11.62 0.10 0.95
C LYS A 128 10.83 0.92 1.98
N GLN A 129 9.71 1.52 1.58
CA GLN A 129 8.85 2.26 2.52
C GLN A 129 8.32 1.40 3.66
N GLU A 130 7.95 0.15 3.39
CA GLU A 130 7.45 -0.75 4.43
C GLU A 130 8.56 -1.13 5.40
N LYS A 131 9.76 -1.42 4.89
CA LYS A 131 10.93 -1.70 5.73
C LYS A 131 11.27 -0.50 6.61
N GLU A 132 11.36 0.70 6.05
CA GLU A 132 11.63 1.93 6.80
C GLU A 132 10.55 2.18 7.88
N HIS A 133 9.28 1.92 7.56
CA HIS A 133 8.19 2.06 8.54
C HIS A 133 8.30 1.04 9.68
N GLN A 134 8.62 -0.23 9.37
CA GLN A 134 8.80 -1.27 10.38
C GLN A 134 10.00 -0.96 11.29
N GLU A 135 11.12 -0.51 10.72
CA GLU A 135 12.30 -0.08 11.47
C GLU A 135 11.95 1.08 12.42
N HIS A 136 11.24 2.10 11.93
CA HIS A 136 10.83 3.23 12.77
C HIS A 136 9.87 2.83 13.91
N VAL A 137 8.91 1.94 13.64
CA VAL A 137 8.01 1.41 14.69
C VAL A 137 8.80 0.63 15.75
N GLN A 138 9.81 -0.13 15.32
CA GLN A 138 10.68 -0.87 16.25
C GLN A 138 11.53 0.07 17.11
N GLU A 139 12.06 1.16 16.54
CA GLU A 139 12.78 2.19 17.30
C GLU A 139 11.91 2.83 18.38
N LEU A 140 10.68 3.23 18.03
CA LEU A 140 9.72 3.79 19.00
C LEU A 140 9.37 2.80 20.11
N HIS A 141 9.25 1.51 19.79
CA HIS A 141 9.01 0.49 20.79
C HIS A 141 10.19 0.34 21.76
N ASN A 142 11.42 0.41 21.25
CA ASN A 142 12.63 0.33 22.06
C ASN A 142 12.76 1.57 22.97
N GLU A 143 12.52 2.77 22.45
CA GLU A 143 12.53 4.01 23.22
C GLU A 143 11.46 4.01 24.32
N LYS A 144 10.26 3.52 23.99
CA LYS A 144 9.20 3.33 24.98
C LYS A 144 9.60 2.34 26.08
N ALA A 145 10.19 1.19 25.72
CA ALA A 145 10.62 0.20 26.71
C ALA A 145 11.73 0.75 27.61
N GLN A 146 12.66 1.54 27.06
CA GLN A 146 13.71 2.19 27.82
C GLN A 146 13.13 3.21 28.82
N THR A 147 12.26 4.10 28.36
CA THR A 147 11.62 5.11 29.22
C THR A 147 10.74 4.50 30.30
N GLU A 148 10.03 3.39 30.02
CA GLU A 148 9.31 2.62 31.04
C GLU A 148 10.25 2.02 32.09
N GLY A 149 11.43 1.53 31.67
CA GLY A 149 12.48 1.04 32.57
C GLY A 149 13.04 2.15 33.48
N GLU A 150 13.43 3.28 32.91
CA GLU A 150 13.92 4.45 33.64
C GLU A 150 12.87 4.98 34.64
N MET A 151 11.60 4.99 34.25
CA MET A 151 10.50 5.40 35.11
C MET A 151 10.28 4.41 36.26
N ALA A 152 10.45 3.11 36.04
CA ALA A 152 10.37 2.10 37.09
C ALA A 152 11.52 2.25 38.11
N GLU A 153 12.73 2.57 37.66
CA GLU A 153 13.87 2.85 38.55
C GLU A 153 13.64 4.11 39.39
N LEU A 154 13.10 5.18 38.79
CA LEU A 154 12.73 6.40 39.52
C LEU A 154 11.67 6.14 40.60
N LEU A 155 10.68 5.32 40.29
CA LEU A 155 9.64 4.92 41.25
C LEU A 155 10.22 4.09 42.40
N GLN A 156 11.13 3.16 42.11
CA GLN A 156 11.83 2.40 43.15
C GLN A 156 12.67 3.32 44.04
N ALA A 157 13.47 4.21 43.45
CA ALA A 157 14.27 5.17 44.20
C ALA A 157 13.40 6.07 45.09
N ALA A 158 12.26 6.56 44.58
CA ALA A 158 11.32 7.36 45.35
C ALA A 158 10.73 6.59 46.53
N SER A 159 10.35 5.32 46.34
CA SER A 159 9.81 4.47 47.42
C SER A 159 10.85 4.20 48.51
N ALA A 160 12.11 3.93 48.15
CA ALA A 160 13.19 3.74 49.11
C ALA A 160 13.45 5.01 49.95
N LEU A 161 13.38 6.18 49.30
CA LEU A 161 13.53 7.49 49.97
C LEU A 161 12.37 7.77 50.93
N GLU A 162 11.14 7.37 50.56
CA GLU A 162 9.97 7.47 51.44
C GLU A 162 10.09 6.54 52.66
N GLU A 163 10.56 5.30 52.47
CA GLU A 163 10.85 4.38 53.56
C GLU A 163 11.95 4.92 54.51
N GLU A 164 13.02 5.50 53.97
CA GLU A 164 14.07 6.13 54.78
C GLU A 164 13.56 7.34 55.57
N LEU A 165 12.74 8.20 54.95
CA LEU A 165 12.17 9.38 55.61
C LEU A 165 11.20 8.98 56.72
N THR A 166 10.36 7.97 56.49
CA THR A 166 9.43 7.46 57.50
C THR A 166 10.15 6.75 58.65
N ALA A 167 11.19 5.95 58.36
CA ALA A 167 12.04 5.33 59.37
C ALA A 167 12.83 6.36 60.19
N GLY A 168 13.40 7.39 59.54
CA GLY A 168 14.10 8.49 60.20
C GLY A 168 13.18 9.37 61.05
N ALA A 169 11.93 9.58 60.61
CA ALA A 169 10.91 10.27 61.39
C ALA A 169 10.51 9.48 62.64
N LEU A 170 10.42 8.15 62.55
CA LEU A 170 10.16 7.28 63.70
C LEU A 170 11.33 7.28 64.70
N LEU A 171 12.58 7.30 64.23
CA LEU A 171 13.77 7.39 65.07
C LEU A 171 13.91 8.74 65.80
N ARG A 172 13.55 9.87 65.16
CA ARG A 172 13.51 11.17 65.86
C ARG A 172 12.42 11.24 66.93
N ARG A 173 11.34 10.50 66.75
CA ARG A 173 10.21 10.46 67.69
C ARG A 173 10.45 9.52 68.88
N SER A 174 11.37 8.56 68.73
CA SER A 174 11.76 7.60 69.78
C SER A 174 13.07 7.94 70.51
N ALA A 175 13.79 8.99 70.07
CA ALA A 175 14.97 9.48 70.78
C ALA A 175 14.57 9.98 72.19
N PRO A 176 15.06 9.36 73.28
CA PRO A 176 14.70 9.78 74.62
C PRO A 176 15.33 11.13 74.93
N PHE A 177 14.50 12.05 75.43
CA PHE A 177 14.86 13.39 75.88
C PHE A 177 15.80 13.29 77.10
N TRP A 178 17.10 13.09 76.87
CA TRP A 178 18.12 13.14 77.91
C TRP A 178 19.01 14.37 77.72
N GLY A 179 18.95 15.25 78.73
CA GLY A 179 19.67 16.53 78.80
C GLY A 179 18.78 17.59 79.45
N ALA A 180 18.34 17.42 80.69
CA ALA A 180 19.11 17.73 81.92
C ALA A 180 19.57 19.20 81.91
N LEU A 181 18.91 20.13 82.62
CA LEU A 181 19.10 20.37 84.06
C LEU A 181 20.59 20.34 84.42
N LEU A 182 21.26 21.49 84.32
CA LEU A 182 22.45 21.83 85.10
C LEU A 182 22.43 23.35 85.37
N PRO A 183 23.03 23.78 86.51
CA PRO A 183 22.48 24.75 87.46
C PRO A 183 22.56 26.22 87.07
#